data_AF-A0A699UBQ2-F1
#
_entry.id   AF-A0A699UBQ2-F1
#
_cell.length_a   1.000
_cell.length_b   1.000
_cell.length_c   1.000
_cell.angle_alpha   90.00
_cell.angle_beta   90.00
_cell.angle_gamma   90.00
#
_symmetry.space_group_name_H-M   'P 1'
#
loop_
_entity.id
_entity.type
_entity.pdbx_description
1 polymer ?
#
loop_
_entity_poly.entity_id
_entity_poly.type
_entity_poly.pdbx_seq_one_letter_code
_entity_poly.pdbx_strand_id
1 'polypeptide(L)' 'DEKEHEEHLKAILELLKKEELYAKFSKCEFWIPKVQFLGHMIDSQGIHMDPAKIESVKGWASLKSPTEIR' A
#
# COMPACT_ATOMS: atom_id res chain seq x y z
N ASP A 1 18.15 -1.09 -3.04
CA ASP A 1 19.25 -0.79 -2.09
C ASP A 1 18.90 0.47 -1.28
N GLU A 2 19.46 0.69 -0.09
CA GLU A 2 19.15 1.90 0.71
C GLU A 2 19.55 3.19 -0.01
N LYS A 3 20.70 3.19 -0.70
CA LYS A 3 21.20 4.35 -1.44
C LYS A 3 20.30 4.66 -2.63
N GLU A 4 19.91 3.62 -3.36
CA GLU A 4 18.95 3.73 -4.46
C GLU A 4 17.59 4.28 -3.97
N HIS A 5 17.13 3.85 -2.80
CA HIS A 5 15.90 4.36 -2.19
C HIS A 5 16.00 5.86 -1.84
N GLU A 6 17.14 6.30 -1.30
CA GLU A 6 17.42 7.71 -1.04
C GLU A 6 17.41 8.54 -2.34
N GLU A 7 18.08 8.06 -3.39
CA GLU A 7 18.13 8.70 -4.70
C GLU A 7 16.72 8.85 -5.32
N HIS A 8 15.91 7.79 -5.27
CA HIS A 8 14.52 7.83 -5.74
C HIS A 8 13.64 8.77 -4.90
N LEU A 9 13.76 8.73 -3.57
CA LEU A 9 12.97 9.63 -2.72
C LEU A 9 13.30 11.09 -3.03
N LYS A 10 14.58 11.42 -3.15
CA LYS A 10 15.04 12.78 -3.46
C LYS A 10 14.45 13.27 -4.79
N ALA A 11 14.51 12.45 -5.83
CA ALA A 11 13.94 12.79 -7.13
C ALA A 11 12.43 13.04 -7.07
N ILE A 12 11.68 12.23 -6.33
CA ILE A 12 10.22 12.40 -6.15
C ILE A 12 9.92 13.69 -5.38
N LEU A 13 10.65 13.96 -4.28
CA LEU A 13 10.44 15.18 -3.49
C LEU A 13 10.80 16.46 -4.26
N GLU A 14 11.86 16.42 -5.07
CA GLU A 14 12.23 17.52 -5.97
C GLU A 14 11.15 17.77 -7.03
N LEU A 15 10.60 16.70 -7.62
CA LEU A 15 9.49 16.80 -8.58
C LEU A 15 8.23 17.39 -7.94
N LEU A 16 7.82 16.89 -6.76
CA LEU A 16 6.67 17.42 -6.04
C LEU A 16 6.86 18.92 -5.75
N LYS A 17 8.04 19.33 -5.29
CA LYS A 17 8.37 20.74 -5.04
C LYS A 17 8.27 21.59 -6.31
N LYS A 18 8.78 21.10 -7.45
CA LYS A 18 8.72 21.80 -8.74
C LYS A 18 7.28 22.05 -9.19
N GLU A 19 6.41 21.08 -8.99
CA GLU A 19 4.99 21.14 -9.37
C GLU A 19 4.10 21.78 -8.27
N GLU A 20 4.71 22.38 -7.24
CA GLU A 20 4.01 23.00 -6.10
C GLU A 20 3.05 22.04 -5.35
N LEU A 21 3.37 20.74 -5.36
CA LEU A 21 2.67 19.69 -4.63
C LEU A 21 3.38 19.38 -3.30
N TYR A 22 2.60 19.18 -2.25
CA TYR A 22 3.13 18.93 -0.90
C TYR A 22 2.57 17.64 -0.32
N ALA A 23 3.46 16.72 0.03
CA ALA A 23 3.11 15.52 0.77
C ALA A 23 2.84 15.86 2.24
N LYS A 24 1.76 15.33 2.82
CA LYS A 24 1.49 15.47 4.25
C LYS A 24 2.42 14.53 5.02
N PHE A 25 3.42 15.08 5.71
CA PHE A 25 4.41 14.29 6.45
C PHE A 25 3.79 13.26 7.41
N SER A 26 2.68 13.59 8.08
CA SER A 26 1.99 12.67 8.99
C SER A 26 1.34 11.45 8.32
N LYS A 27 1.36 11.36 6.99
CA LYS A 27 0.85 10.24 6.19
C LYS A 27 1.96 9.55 5.39
N CYS A 28 3.19 10.03 5.50
CA CYS A 28 4.33 9.46 4.80
C CYS A 28 5.02 8.46 5.73
N GLU A 29 5.36 7.30 5.18
CA GLU A 29 6.16 6.29 5.88
C GLU A 29 7.39 6.01 5.03
N PHE A 30 8.54 5.92 5.70
CA PHE A 30 9.86 5.90 5.08
C PHE A 30 10.69 4.79 5.75
N TRP A 31 11.47 4.04 4.95
CA TRP A 31 12.44 3.07 5.44
C TRP A 31 11.77 1.96 6.27
N ILE A 32 10.54 1.61 5.90
CA ILE A 32 9.79 0.51 6.50
C ILE A 32 10.01 -0.78 5.69
N PRO A 33 10.14 -1.95 6.34
CA PRO A 33 10.33 -3.23 5.65
C PRO A 33 9.07 -3.72 4.93
N LYS A 34 7.92 -3.10 5.20
CA LYS A 34 6.61 -3.51 4.76
C LYS A 34 5.68 -2.31 4.66
N VAL A 35 4.98 -2.15 3.55
CA VAL A 35 4.06 -1.03 3.30
C VAL A 35 2.69 -1.53 2.86
N GLN A 36 1.63 -0.84 3.29
CA GLN A 36 0.28 -1.05 2.76
C GLN A 36 0.04 -0.06 1.61
N PHE A 37 -0.22 -0.57 0.41
CA PHE A 37 -0.42 0.25 -0.78
C PHE A 37 -1.59 -0.28 -1.61
N LEU A 38 -2.60 0.57 -1.86
CA LEU A 38 -3.80 0.23 -2.65
C LEU A 38 -4.52 -1.06 -2.19
N GLY A 39 -4.54 -1.33 -0.88
CA GLY A 39 -5.16 -2.54 -0.31
C GLY A 39 -4.31 -3.81 -0.43
N HIS A 40 -3.07 -3.67 -0.89
CA HIS A 40 -2.06 -4.71 -0.91
C HIS A 40 -1.01 -4.44 0.16
N MET A 41 -0.34 -5.52 0.54
CA MET A 41 0.76 -5.54 1.47
C MET A 41 2.02 -5.89 0.69
N ILE A 42 3.00 -5.00 0.72
CA ILE A 42 4.25 -5.14 -0.06
C ILE A 42 5.41 -5.26 0.91
N ASP A 43 6.23 -6.30 0.74
CA ASP A 43 7.46 -6.51 1.48
C ASP A 43 8.54 -7.15 0.60
N SER A 44 9.67 -7.55 1.20
CA SER A 44 10.79 -8.18 0.50
C SER A 44 10.45 -9.48 -0.25
N GLN A 45 9.35 -10.15 0.09
CA GLN A 45 8.90 -11.40 -0.53
C GLN A 45 7.95 -11.15 -1.71
N GLY A 46 7.46 -9.92 -1.87
CA GLY A 46 6.63 -9.51 -3.00
C GLY A 46 5.32 -8.85 -2.56
N ILE A 47 4.28 -9.04 -3.38
CA ILE A 47 2.97 -8.42 -3.21
C ILE A 47 2.01 -9.49 -2.68
N HIS A 48 1.38 -9.21 -1.53
CA HIS A 48 0.43 -10.09 -0.88
C HIS A 48 -0.89 -9.34 -0.58
N MET A 49 -1.99 -10.08 -0.47
CA MET A 49 -3.23 -9.50 0.05
C MET A 49 -3.09 -9.21 1.54
N ASP A 50 -3.72 -8.13 1.99
CA ASP A 50 -3.83 -7.82 3.41
C ASP A 50 -4.48 -9.01 4.17
N PRO A 51 -3.84 -9.56 5.22
CA PRO A 51 -4.40 -10.63 6.04
C PRO A 51 -5.80 -10.32 6.56
N ALA A 52 -6.11 -9.06 6.92
CA ALA A 52 -7.43 -8.68 7.40
C ALA A 52 -8.51 -8.83 6.32
N LYS A 53 -8.14 -8.59 5.05
CA LYS A 53 -9.04 -8.80 3.90
C LYS A 53 -9.26 -10.29 3.64
N ILE A 54 -8.22 -11.12 3.79
CA ILE A 54 -8.32 -12.57 3.69
C ILE A 54 -9.24 -13.12 4.79
N GLU A 55 -9.08 -12.67 6.03
CA GLU A 55 -9.93 -13.09 7.16
C GLU A 55 -11.39 -12.68 6.97
N SER A 56 -11.63 -11.47 6.46
CA SER A 56 -12.98 -10.99 6.17
C SER A 56 -13.70 -11.90 5.17
N VAL A 57 -13.00 -12.36 4.12
CA VAL A 57 -13.56 -13.30 3.13
C VAL A 57 -13.74 -14.70 3.72
N LYS A 58 -12.80 -15.18 4.54
CA LYS A 58 -12.94 -16.49 5.22
C LYS A 58 -14.11 -16.53 6.20
N GLY A 59 -14.42 -15.40 6.82
CA GLY A 59 -15.54 -15.25 7.75
C GLY A 59 -16.91 -15.08 7.07
N TRP A 60 -16.98 -15.03 5.74
CA TRP A 60 -18.25 -14.90 5.05
C TRP A 60 -19.10 -16.15 5.21
N ALA A 61 -20.33 -15.95 5.69
CA ALA A 61 -21.35 -16.98 5.66
C ALA A 61 -21.61 -17.41 4.20
N SER A 62 -21.94 -18.68 4.00
CA SER A 62 -22.34 -19.17 2.69
C SER A 62 -23.54 -18.36 2.18
N LEU A 63 -23.34 -17.66 1.07
CA LEU A 63 -24.36 -16.87 0.40
C LEU A 63 -25.43 -17.84 -0.14
N LYS A 64 -26.71 -17.54 0.09
CA LYS A 64 -27.83 -18.46 -0.20
C LYS A 64 -28.64 -18.06 -1.43
N SER A 65 -28.38 -16.88 -1.99
CA SER A 65 -29.15 -16.35 -3.12
C SER A 65 -28.28 -15.68 -4.18
N PRO A 66 -28.72 -15.67 -5.45
CA PRO A 66 -28.02 -14.97 -6.52
C PRO A 66 -27.91 -13.46 -6.32
N THR A 67 -28.80 -12.84 -5.54
CA THR A 67 -28.74 -11.40 -5.24
C THR A 67 -27.59 -11.06 -4.29
N GLU A 68 -27.16 -12.02 -3.46
CA GLU A 68 -26.02 -11.90 -2.57
C GLU A 68 -24.68 -12.12 -3.29
N ILE A 69 -24.69 -12.69 -4.50
CA ILE A 69 -23.54 -12.92 -5.39
C ILE A 69 -23.64 -11.89 -6.53
N ARG A 70 -23.06 -10.70 -6.35
CA ARG A 70 -23.07 -9.63 -7.37
C ARG A 70 -21.68 -9.11 -7.66
#